data_AF-A0A1Y6CDB2-F1
#
_entry.id   AF-A0A1Y6CDB2-F1
#
_cell.length_a   1.000
_cell.length_b   1.000
_cell.length_c   1.000
_cell.angle_alpha   90.00
_cell.angle_beta   90.00
_cell.angle_gamma   90.00
#
_symmetry.space_group_name_H-M   'P 1'
#
loop_
_entity.id
_entity.type
_entity.pdbx_description
1 polymer ?
#
loop_
_entity_poly.entity_id
_entity_poly.type
_entity_poly.pdbx_seq_one_letter_code
_entity_poly.pdbx_strand_id
1 'polypeptide(L)'
;MEYSKKKLTLFWVAGGFISSVFGVIPAVIYWSYVNPDWNLDVVGEVTASSLMLPVGWLFCAIIPMSLPSSLVAWVSIGAFIFACKQNKVAPLYLAYIACLVFGLFWPKAFWTMMSV
;
A
#
# COMPACT_ATOMS: atom_id res chain seq x y z
N MET A 1 20.48 13.17 -10.92
CA MET A 1 19.56 14.32 -11.04
C MET A 1 19.02 14.64 -9.66
N GLU A 2 19.20 15.87 -9.18
CA GLU A 2 18.49 16.36 -8.01
C GLU A 2 17.03 16.65 -8.39
N TYR A 3 16.09 16.22 -7.56
CA TYR A 3 14.66 16.47 -7.75
C TYR A 3 14.15 17.46 -6.70
N SER A 4 13.20 18.31 -7.10
CA SER A 4 12.51 19.15 -6.13
C SER A 4 11.61 18.30 -5.23
N LYS A 5 11.41 18.74 -3.98
CA LYS A 5 10.52 18.07 -3.01
C LYS A 5 9.11 17.86 -3.58
N LYS A 6 8.54 18.86 -4.27
CA LYS A 6 7.22 18.74 -4.94
C LYS A 6 7.19 17.61 -5.96
N LYS A 7 8.24 17.47 -6.78
CA LYS A 7 8.33 16.36 -7.75
C LYS A 7 8.48 15.02 -7.03
N LEU A 8 9.30 14.93 -5.98
CA LEU A 8 9.45 13.71 -5.18
C LEU A 8 8.14 13.27 -4.54
N THR A 9 7.34 14.20 -4.00
CA THR A 9 6.01 13.91 -3.45
C THR A 9 5.07 13.37 -4.52
N LEU A 10 5.02 14.02 -5.70
CA LEU A 10 4.20 13.55 -6.83
C LEU A 10 4.62 12.14 -7.27
N PHE A 11 5.92 11.87 -7.36
CA PHE A 11 6.45 10.55 -7.67
C PHE A 11 6.07 9.51 -6.62
N TRP A 12 6.22 9.84 -5.34
CA TRP A 12 5.89 8.92 -4.25
C TRP A 12 4.39 8.60 -4.21
N VAL A 13 3.52 9.59 -4.36
CA VAL A 13 2.05 9.38 -4.37
C VAL A 13 1.63 8.56 -5.59
N ALA A 14 2.03 8.95 -6.80
CA ALA A 14 1.62 8.24 -8.01
C ALA A 14 2.23 6.83 -8.09
N GLY A 15 3.54 6.72 -7.85
CA GLY A 15 4.24 5.44 -7.86
C GLY A 15 3.78 4.51 -6.74
N GLY A 16 3.58 5.05 -5.54
CA GLY A 16 3.07 4.30 -4.40
C GLY A 16 1.65 3.79 -4.61
N PHE A 17 0.77 4.59 -5.20
CA PHE A 17 -0.58 4.14 -5.58
C PHE A 17 -0.52 2.98 -6.58
N ILE A 18 0.23 3.15 -7.67
CA ILE A 18 0.39 2.12 -8.70
C ILE A 18 0.97 0.82 -8.10
N SER A 19 2.07 0.91 -7.35
CA SER A 19 2.69 -0.24 -6.69
C SER A 19 1.72 -0.96 -5.75
N SER A 20 0.88 -0.22 -5.03
CA SER A 20 -0.10 -0.81 -4.11
C SER A 20 -1.23 -1.51 -4.87
N VAL A 21 -1.73 -0.93 -5.97
CA VAL A 21 -2.74 -1.57 -6.83
C VAL A 21 -2.22 -2.90 -7.41
N PHE A 22 -0.98 -2.90 -7.89
CA PHE A 22 -0.33 -4.14 -8.34
C PHE A 22 -0.13 -5.16 -7.23
N GLY A 23 -0.05 -4.76 -5.96
CA GLY A 23 -0.03 -5.68 -4.82
C GLY A 23 -1.43 -6.21 -4.48
N VAL A 24 -2.47 -5.39 -4.59
CA VAL A 24 -3.85 -5.79 -4.27
C VAL A 24 -4.38 -6.87 -5.21
N ILE A 25 -4.16 -6.72 -6.53
CA ILE A 25 -4.65 -7.67 -7.55
C ILE A 25 -4.25 -9.12 -7.23
N PRO A 26 -2.95 -9.47 -7.10
CA PRO A 26 -2.54 -10.84 -6.81
C PRO A 26 -2.97 -11.28 -5.41
N ALA A 27 -3.05 -10.38 -4.44
CA ALA A 27 -3.45 -10.73 -3.08
C ALA A 27 -4.92 -11.12 -2.99
N VAL A 28 -5.82 -10.34 -3.61
CA VAL A 28 -7.25 -10.68 -3.69
C VAL A 28 -7.43 -12.00 -4.42
N ILE A 29 -6.80 -12.19 -5.59
CA ILE A 29 -6.88 -13.45 -6.35
C ILE A 29 -6.41 -14.63 -5.48
N TYR A 30 -5.26 -14.49 -4.81
CA TYR A 30 -4.70 -15.51 -3.96
C TYR A 30 -5.61 -15.84 -2.77
N TRP A 31 -6.14 -14.84 -2.06
CA TRP A 31 -6.99 -15.10 -0.90
C TRP A 31 -8.36 -15.64 -1.25
N SER A 32 -8.95 -15.20 -2.35
CA SER A 32 -10.17 -15.80 -2.90
C SER A 32 -9.96 -17.27 -3.26
N TYR A 33 -8.76 -17.64 -3.73
CA TYR A 33 -8.41 -19.04 -3.99
C TYR A 33 -8.21 -19.85 -2.70
N VAL A 34 -7.50 -19.31 -1.71
CA VAL A 34 -7.19 -20.03 -0.45
C VAL A 34 -8.41 -20.14 0.47
N ASN A 35 -9.32 -19.19 0.44
CA ASN A 35 -10.51 -19.16 1.28
C ASN A 35 -11.75 -19.17 0.37
N PRO A 36 -12.15 -20.33 -0.19
CA PRO A 36 -13.29 -20.42 -1.10
C PRO A 36 -14.63 -20.04 -0.45
N ASP A 37 -14.69 -20.03 0.89
CA ASP A 37 -15.84 -19.50 1.64
C ASP A 37 -16.02 -17.99 1.45
N TRP A 38 -14.95 -17.27 1.05
CA TRP A 38 -15.02 -15.89 0.62
C TRP A 38 -15.58 -15.86 -0.80
N ASN A 39 -16.92 -15.87 -0.90
CA ASN A 39 -17.67 -15.78 -2.15
C ASN A 39 -17.56 -14.36 -2.73
N LEU A 40 -16.38 -14.02 -3.24
CA LEU A 40 -16.00 -12.67 -3.65
C LEU A 40 -16.05 -12.54 -5.18
N ASP A 41 -16.73 -11.51 -5.67
CA ASP A 41 -16.52 -11.03 -7.04
C ASP A 41 -15.16 -10.33 -7.11
N VAL A 42 -14.17 -11.04 -7.63
CA VAL A 42 -12.76 -10.59 -7.70
C VAL A 42 -12.63 -9.18 -8.28
N VAL A 43 -13.44 -8.81 -9.27
CA VAL A 43 -13.35 -7.48 -9.92
C VAL A 43 -13.88 -6.39 -8.98
N GLY A 44 -15.03 -6.63 -8.36
CA GLY A 44 -15.61 -5.74 -7.34
C GLY A 44 -14.64 -5.53 -6.18
N GLU A 45 -13.98 -6.60 -5.72
CA GLU A 45 -13.11 -6.55 -4.55
C GLU A 45 -11.75 -5.93 -4.79
N VAL A 46 -11.16 -6.18 -5.96
CA VAL A 46 -9.98 -5.44 -6.38
C VAL A 46 -10.30 -3.94 -6.44
N THR A 47 -11.48 -3.58 -6.95
CA THR A 47 -11.91 -2.17 -7.05
C THR A 47 -12.13 -1.56 -5.66
N ALA A 48 -12.90 -2.22 -4.80
CA ALA A 48 -13.18 -1.76 -3.44
C ALA A 48 -11.90 -1.63 -2.61
N SER A 49 -11.03 -2.66 -2.63
CA SER A 49 -9.76 -2.65 -1.91
C SER A 49 -8.81 -1.55 -2.42
N SER A 50 -8.80 -1.28 -3.73
CA SER A 50 -7.98 -0.24 -4.35
C SER A 50 -8.49 1.18 -4.05
N LEU A 51 -9.80 1.38 -3.94
CA LEU A 51 -10.40 2.64 -3.50
C LEU A 51 -10.20 2.88 -2.00
N MET A 52 -10.12 1.81 -1.20
CA MET A 52 -9.91 1.88 0.24
C MET A 52 -8.43 2.00 0.63
N LEU A 53 -7.52 1.74 -0.30
CA LEU A 53 -6.07 1.82 -0.13
C LEU A 53 -5.58 3.21 0.36
N PRO A 54 -6.03 4.35 -0.21
CA PRO A 54 -5.70 5.68 0.29
C PRO A 54 -6.18 5.91 1.73
N VAL A 55 -7.37 5.43 2.06
CA VAL A 55 -7.91 5.48 3.43
C VAL A 55 -7.09 4.58 4.35
N GLY A 56 -6.63 3.44 3.85
CA GLY A 56 -5.77 2.51 4.57
C GLY A 56 -4.41 3.07 4.94
N TRP A 57 -3.79 3.83 4.05
CA TRP A 57 -2.57 4.57 4.37
C TRP A 57 -2.78 5.58 5.49
N LEU A 58 -3.91 6.30 5.47
CA LEU A 58 -4.26 7.24 6.54
C LEU A 58 -4.53 6.51 7.85
N PHE A 59 -5.21 5.37 7.82
CA PHE A 59 -5.43 4.52 8.98
C PHE A 59 -4.11 4.02 9.57
N CYS A 60 -3.13 3.63 8.76
CA CYS A 60 -1.82 3.18 9.26
C CYS A 60 -1.02 4.28 9.97
N ALA A 61 -1.38 5.56 9.80
CA ALA A 61 -0.79 6.66 10.57
C ALA A 61 -1.32 6.75 12.01
N ILE A 62 -2.49 6.15 12.30
CA ILE A 62 -3.17 6.20 13.60
C ILE A 62 -3.24 4.85 14.33
N ILE A 63 -2.97 3.73 13.64
CA ILE A 63 -2.98 2.38 14.24
C ILE A 63 -1.58 2.03 14.81
N PRO A 64 -1.48 1.30 15.94
CA PRO A 64 -0.22 0.80 16.48
C PRO A 64 0.61 -0.02 15.48
N MET A 65 1.94 0.13 15.56
CA MET A 65 2.93 -0.56 14.73
C MET A 65 2.93 -2.10 14.84
N SER A 66 2.04 -2.69 15.64
CA SER A 66 1.95 -4.14 15.85
C SER A 66 1.37 -4.90 14.65
N LEU A 67 0.72 -4.22 13.70
CA LEU A 67 0.23 -4.85 12.47
C LEU A 67 1.30 -4.81 11.38
N PRO A 68 1.60 -5.94 10.69
CA PRO A 68 2.58 -5.99 9.61
C PRO A 68 2.33 -4.96 8.50
N SER A 69 1.06 -4.70 8.15
CA SER A 69 0.67 -3.68 7.18
C SER A 69 1.07 -2.27 7.63
N SER A 70 0.95 -1.95 8.93
CA SER A 70 1.36 -0.64 9.46
C SER A 70 2.88 -0.45 9.39
N LEU A 71 3.67 -1.46 9.76
CA LEU A 71 5.13 -1.42 9.69
C LEU A 71 5.61 -1.14 8.26
N VAL A 72 5.02 -1.83 7.29
CA VAL A 72 5.35 -1.65 5.88
C VAL A 72 4.98 -0.25 5.39
N ALA A 73 3.83 0.29 5.80
CA ALA A 73 3.46 1.68 5.50
C ALA A 73 4.48 2.69 6.08
N TRP A 74 4.94 2.48 7.32
CA TRP A 74 5.98 3.31 7.96
C TRP A 74 7.32 3.23 7.25
N VAL A 75 7.73 2.06 6.74
CA VAL A 75 8.94 1.92 5.92
C VAL A 75 8.83 2.76 4.64
N SER A 76 7.66 2.77 3.99
CA SER A 76 7.42 3.62 2.80
C SER A 76 7.55 5.11 3.12
N ILE A 77 6.93 5.55 4.21
CA ILE A 77 6.98 6.95 4.68
C ILE A 77 8.42 7.35 5.05
N GLY A 78 9.15 6.49 5.75
CA GLY A 78 10.55 6.73 6.13
C GLY A 78 11.46 6.86 4.91
N ALA A 79 11.30 5.99 3.92
CA ALA A 79 12.02 6.03 2.66
C ALA A 79 11.72 7.31 1.85
N PHE A 80 10.46 7.78 1.87
CA PHE A 80 10.07 9.06 1.28
C PHE A 80 10.73 10.26 1.99
N ILE A 81 10.70 10.29 3.32
CA ILE A 81 11.36 11.36 4.10
C ILE A 81 12.86 11.40 3.79
N PHE A 82 13.50 10.22 3.70
CA PHE A 82 14.91 10.12 3.35
C PHE A 82 15.18 10.59 1.90
N ALA A 83 14.33 10.23 0.94
CA ALA A 83 14.40 10.74 -0.44
C ALA A 83 14.31 12.27 -0.49
N CYS A 84 13.39 12.86 0.27
CA CYS A 84 13.21 14.31 0.39
C CYS A 84 14.38 15.02 1.08
N LYS A 85 15.05 14.37 2.04
CA LYS A 85 16.27 14.91 2.67
C LYS A 85 17.46 14.88 1.72
N GLN A 86 17.57 13.82 0.92
CA GLN A 86 18.68 13.62 -0.02
C GLN A 86 18.45 14.27 -1.39
N ASN A 87 17.24 14.78 -1.67
CA ASN A 87 16.78 15.25 -2.98
C ASN A 87 17.03 14.24 -4.13
N LYS A 88 17.00 12.94 -3.81
CA LYS A 88 17.29 11.84 -4.73
C LYS A 88 16.09 10.92 -4.86
N VAL A 89 15.89 10.35 -6.05
CA VAL A 89 14.81 9.39 -6.33
C VAL A 89 15.15 7.97 -5.87
N ALA A 90 16.44 7.61 -5.79
CA ALA A 90 16.84 6.24 -5.46
C ALA A 90 16.18 5.67 -4.18
N PRO A 91 16.01 6.42 -3.07
CA PRO A 91 15.32 5.87 -1.91
C PRO A 91 13.82 5.62 -2.11
N LEU A 92 13.19 6.20 -3.13
CA LEU A 92 11.78 5.94 -3.46
C LEU A 92 11.55 4.50 -3.96
N TYR A 93 12.57 3.80 -4.47
CA TYR A 93 12.41 2.39 -4.83
C TYR A 93 12.05 1.52 -3.62
N LEU A 94 12.69 1.79 -2.48
CA LEU A 94 12.32 1.12 -1.22
C LEU A 94 10.89 1.47 -0.81
N ALA A 95 10.48 2.73 -1.02
CA ALA A 95 9.12 3.16 -0.76
C ALA A 95 8.11 2.41 -1.63
N TYR A 96 8.39 2.25 -2.93
CA TYR A 96 7.51 1.53 -3.86
C TYR A 96 7.40 0.04 -3.54
N ILE A 97 8.51 -0.61 -3.16
CA ILE A 97 8.50 -2.01 -2.71
C ILE A 97 7.63 -2.12 -1.45
N ALA A 98 7.78 -1.22 -0.49
CA ALA A 98 6.95 -1.18 0.69
C ALA A 98 5.47 -0.96 0.34
N CYS A 99 5.13 -0.05 -0.57
CA CYS A 99 3.76 0.14 -1.05
C CYS A 99 3.18 -1.13 -1.69
N LEU A 100 3.98 -1.86 -2.48
CA LEU A 100 3.57 -3.14 -3.07
C LEU A 100 3.28 -4.18 -1.99
N VAL A 101 4.19 -4.34 -1.02
CA VAL A 101 4.01 -5.27 0.10
C VAL A 101 2.81 -4.87 0.95
N PHE A 102 2.57 -3.57 1.13
CA PHE A 102 1.39 -3.07 1.81
C PHE A 102 0.10 -3.52 1.08
N GLY A 103 0.05 -3.34 -0.24
CA GLY A 103 -1.05 -3.82 -1.09
C GLY A 103 -1.27 -5.33 -0.97
N LEU A 104 -0.21 -6.12 -0.73
CA LEU A 104 -0.32 -7.57 -0.53
C LEU A 104 -0.97 -7.98 0.79
N PHE A 105 -1.01 -7.11 1.81
CA PHE A 105 -1.61 -7.42 3.12
C PHE A 105 -2.92 -6.62 3.37
N TRP A 106 -3.12 -5.54 2.62
CA TRP A 106 -4.23 -4.62 2.79
C TRP A 106 -5.61 -5.26 2.62
N PRO A 107 -5.90 -6.04 1.55
CA PRO A 107 -7.24 -6.61 1.39
C PRO A 107 -7.63 -7.57 2.52
N LYS A 108 -6.71 -8.39 3.06
CA LYS A 108 -7.02 -9.23 4.23
C LYS A 108 -7.43 -8.39 5.44
N ALA A 109 -6.72 -7.30 5.72
CA ALA A 109 -7.09 -6.39 6.81
C ALA A 109 -8.46 -5.74 6.54
N PHE A 110 -8.69 -5.27 5.31
CA PHE A 110 -9.97 -4.69 4.87
C PHE A 110 -11.14 -5.65 5.09
N TRP A 111 -11.02 -6.89 4.59
CA TRP A 111 -12.08 -7.91 4.72
C TRP A 111 -12.34 -8.30 6.17
N THR A 112 -11.28 -8.43 6.97
CA THR A 112 -11.42 -8.71 8.41
C THR A 112 -12.18 -7.60 9.14
N MET A 113 -12.04 -6.33 8.73
CA MET A 113 -12.77 -5.21 9.32
C MET A 113 -14.23 -5.15 8.88
N MET A 114 -14.55 -5.61 7.66
CA MET A 114 -15.91 -5.63 7.10
C MET A 114 -16.73 -6.84 7.56
N SER A 115 -16.08 -7.92 8.02
CA SER A 115 -16.72 -9.16 8.46
C SER A 115 -17.12 -9.19 9.94
N VAL A 116 -16.98 -8.06 10.66
CA VAL A 116 -17.42 -7.87 12.05
C VAL A 116 -18.73 -7.08 12.06
#